data_AF-A0A831XJ50-F1
#
_entry.id   AF-A0A831XJ50-F1
#
_cell.length_a   1.000
_cell.length_b   1.000
_cell.length_c   1.000
_cell.angle_alpha   90.00
_cell.angle_beta   90.00
_cell.angle_gamma   90.00
#
_symmetry.space_group_name_H-M   'P 1'
#
loop_
_entity.id
_entity.type
_entity.pdbx_description
1 polymer ?
#
loop_
_entity_poly.entity_id
_entity_poly.type
_entity_poly.pdbx_seq_one_letter_code
_entity_poly.pdbx_strand_id
1 'polypeptide(L)'
;MAEGKLMRLAGLLGATALLAAVATALITALLVNIFERKSEERNPYIRLVEVNEDDTDPAQWGMNWPKQYDSYQRTAIATRTRFGGHGGSEALPAEKIERDPWLKRMFLGYAFSIDYRDRRGHAYMLEDQEITKRLT
;
A
#
# COMPACT_ATOMS: atom_id res chain seq x y z
N MET A 1 -38.17 -41.08 -47.40
CA MET A 1 -38.00 -40.82 -45.95
C MET A 1 -36.54 -40.74 -45.49
N ALA A 2 -35.57 -41.39 -46.15
CA ALA A 2 -34.16 -41.38 -45.73
C ALA A 2 -33.42 -40.05 -46.02
N GLU A 3 -33.63 -39.43 -47.19
CA GLU A 3 -32.98 -38.16 -47.56
C GLU A 3 -33.32 -36.99 -46.62
N GLY A 4 -34.59 -36.85 -46.21
CA GLY A 4 -34.99 -35.81 -45.26
C GLY A 4 -34.39 -35.97 -43.87
N LYS A 5 -34.06 -37.21 -43.45
CA LYS A 5 -33.32 -37.47 -42.20
C LYS A 5 -31.84 -37.10 -42.34
N LEU A 6 -31.21 -37.42 -43.47
CA LEU A 6 -29.81 -37.08 -43.76
C LEU A 6 -29.59 -35.56 -43.82
N MET A 7 -30.50 -34.82 -44.46
CA MET A 7 -30.40 -33.36 -44.57
C MET A 7 -30.60 -32.66 -43.22
N ARG A 8 -31.47 -33.18 -42.35
CA ARG A 8 -31.62 -32.72 -40.97
C ARG A 8 -30.40 -33.04 -40.10
N LEU A 9 -29.81 -34.22 -40.28
CA LEU A 9 -28.58 -34.62 -39.58
C LEU A 9 -27.39 -33.74 -39.97
N ALA A 10 -27.22 -33.47 -41.27
CA ALA A 10 -26.20 -32.57 -41.77
C ALA A 10 -26.37 -31.14 -41.25
N GLY A 11 -27.61 -30.63 -41.18
CA GLY A 11 -27.91 -29.33 -40.58
C GLY A 11 -27.61 -29.27 -39.08
N LEU A 12 -27.95 -30.33 -38.33
CA LEU A 12 -27.63 -30.45 -36.90
C LEU A 12 -26.11 -30.49 -36.66
N LEU A 13 -25.37 -31.26 -37.47
CA LEU A 13 -23.91 -31.34 -37.38
C LEU A 13 -23.23 -30.01 -37.74
N GLY A 14 -23.74 -29.29 -38.73
CA GLY A 14 -23.27 -27.95 -39.06
C GLY A 14 -23.51 -26.95 -37.94
N ALA A 15 -24.70 -26.98 -37.32
CA ALA A 15 -25.05 -26.10 -36.21
C ALA A 15 -24.21 -26.40 -34.95
N THR A 16 -23.96 -27.66 -34.63
CA THR A 16 -23.10 -28.02 -33.48
C THR A 16 -21.64 -27.65 -33.72
N ALA A 17 -21.12 -27.84 -34.95
CA ALA A 17 -19.78 -27.39 -35.31
C ALA A 17 -19.62 -25.86 -35.18
N LEU A 18 -20.63 -25.10 -35.62
CA LEU A 18 -20.64 -23.64 -35.48
C LEU A 18 -20.67 -23.20 -34.00
N LEU A 19 -21.54 -23.80 -33.19
CA LEU A 19 -21.61 -23.52 -31.76
C LEU A 19 -20.30 -23.84 -31.04
N ALA A 20 -19.68 -24.98 -31.35
CA ALA A 20 -18.38 -25.36 -30.79
C ALA A 20 -17.28 -24.37 -31.19
N ALA A 21 -17.27 -23.92 -32.45
CA ALA A 21 -16.31 -22.92 -32.93
C ALA A 21 -16.50 -21.57 -32.21
N VAL A 22 -17.74 -21.10 -32.05
CA VAL A 22 -18.04 -19.86 -31.31
C VAL A 22 -17.65 -19.99 -29.85
N ALA A 23 -18.02 -21.08 -29.17
CA ALA A 23 -17.64 -21.31 -27.77
C ALA A 23 -16.12 -21.34 -27.59
N THR A 24 -15.40 -22.01 -28.49
CA THR A 24 -13.93 -22.08 -28.47
C THR A 24 -13.31 -20.69 -28.69
N ALA A 25 -13.84 -19.92 -29.64
CA ALA A 25 -13.38 -18.55 -29.89
C ALA A 25 -13.59 -17.64 -28.67
N LEU A 26 -14.74 -17.72 -28.00
CA LEU A 26 -15.03 -16.96 -26.78
C LEU A 26 -14.11 -17.35 -25.62
N ILE A 27 -13.90 -18.64 -25.40
CA ILE A 27 -12.98 -19.13 -24.36
C ILE A 27 -11.55 -18.65 -24.65
N THR A 28 -11.10 -18.77 -25.91
CA THR A 28 -9.76 -18.33 -26.32
C THR A 28 -9.60 -16.82 -26.14
N ALA A 29 -10.60 -16.02 -26.51
CA ALA A 29 -10.58 -14.57 -26.32
C ALA A 29 -10.48 -14.19 -24.84
N LEU A 30 -11.22 -14.89 -23.95
CA LEU A 30 -11.10 -14.70 -22.51
C LEU A 30 -9.70 -15.08 -22.00
N LEU A 31 -9.15 -16.21 -22.48
CA LEU A 31 -7.83 -16.69 -22.08
C LEU A 31 -6.72 -15.70 -22.49
N VAL A 32 -6.79 -15.16 -23.71
CA VAL A 32 -5.89 -14.11 -24.19
C VAL A 32 -6.00 -12.86 -23.33
N ASN A 33 -7.23 -12.42 -23.02
CA ASN A 33 -7.43 -11.25 -22.15
C ASN A 33 -6.80 -11.44 -20.76
N ILE A 34 -7.03 -12.60 -20.13
CA ILE A 34 -6.42 -12.92 -18.83
C ILE A 34 -4.89 -12.94 -18.93
N PHE A 35 -4.35 -13.54 -20.00
CA PHE A 35 -2.91 -13.63 -20.21
C PHE A 35 -2.27 -12.25 -20.40
N GLU A 36 -2.88 -11.38 -21.21
CA GLU A 36 -2.43 -10.00 -21.41
C GLU A 36 -2.41 -9.23 -20.09
N ARG A 37 -3.50 -9.28 -19.30
CA ARG A 37 -3.57 -8.64 -17.98
C ARG A 37 -2.52 -9.17 -17.01
N LYS A 38 -2.27 -10.48 -17.03
CA LYS A 38 -1.22 -11.12 -16.22
C LYS A 38 0.18 -10.72 -16.69
N SER A 39 0.37 -10.48 -17.99
CA SER A 39 1.64 -10.00 -18.54
C SER A 39 1.89 -8.53 -18.17
N GLU A 40 0.87 -7.68 -18.25
CA GLU A 40 0.91 -6.28 -17.82
C GLU A 40 1.24 -6.16 -16.32
N GLU A 41 0.62 -7.00 -15.48
CA GLU A 41 0.83 -7.04 -14.02
C GLU A 41 2.29 -7.31 -13.62
N ARG A 42 3.08 -8.00 -14.47
CA ARG A 42 4.49 -8.29 -14.16
C ARG A 42 5.35 -7.03 -14.08
N ASN A 43 4.96 -5.96 -14.77
CA ASN A 43 5.68 -4.69 -14.76
C ASN A 43 4.70 -3.54 -14.50
N PRO A 44 4.15 -3.42 -13.28
CA PRO A 44 3.07 -2.48 -13.00
C PRO A 44 3.52 -1.01 -12.95
N TYR A 45 4.83 -0.77 -12.96
CA TYR A 45 5.41 0.57 -12.92
C TYR A 45 6.67 0.63 -13.80
N ILE A 46 6.87 1.81 -14.40
CA ILE A 46 8.10 2.15 -15.11
C ILE A 46 9.07 2.71 -14.07
N ARG A 47 10.26 2.10 -13.94
CA ARG A 47 11.35 2.64 -13.11
C ARG A 47 12.19 3.58 -13.98
N LEU A 48 12.30 4.83 -13.55
CA LEU A 48 13.17 5.84 -14.15
C LEU A 48 14.61 5.73 -13.63
N VAL A 49 14.76 5.33 -12.37
CA VAL A 49 16.05 5.10 -11.71
C VAL A 49 16.03 3.72 -11.07
N GLU A 50 17.16 3.02 -11.10
CA GLU A 50 17.31 1.75 -10.40
C GLU A 50 17.46 2.01 -8.90
N VAL A 51 16.66 1.32 -8.09
CA VAL A 51 16.78 1.30 -6.63
C VAL A 51 16.79 -0.16 -6.15
N ASN A 52 17.54 -0.44 -5.09
CA ASN A 52 17.77 -1.76 -4.52
C ASN A 52 17.55 -1.76 -2.98
N GLU A 53 17.83 -2.89 -2.33
CA GLU A 53 17.57 -3.09 -0.90
C GLU A 53 18.49 -2.27 0.03
N ASP A 54 19.62 -1.77 -0.49
CA ASP A 54 20.59 -0.95 0.25
C ASP A 54 20.32 0.56 0.12
N ASP A 55 19.39 0.97 -0.76
CA ASP A 55 19.06 2.39 -0.96
C ASP A 55 18.17 2.92 0.16
N THR A 56 18.77 3.68 1.06
CA THR A 56 18.08 4.24 2.24
C THR A 56 17.61 5.68 2.07
N ASP A 57 18.10 6.41 1.05
CA ASP A 57 17.67 7.78 0.77
C ASP A 57 16.29 7.79 0.11
N PRO A 58 15.21 8.24 0.81
CA PRO A 58 13.87 8.22 0.26
C PRO A 58 13.71 9.13 -0.98
N ALA A 59 14.61 10.11 -1.20
CA ALA A 59 14.55 10.96 -2.39
C ALA A 59 14.84 10.18 -3.68
N GLN A 60 15.71 9.17 -3.64
CA GLN A 60 16.00 8.30 -4.78
C GLN A 60 14.76 7.47 -5.16
N TRP A 61 14.06 6.92 -4.17
CA TRP A 61 12.78 6.24 -4.38
C TRP A 61 11.72 7.19 -4.94
N GLY A 62 11.70 8.45 -4.50
CA GLY A 62 10.75 9.47 -4.95
C GLY A 62 10.81 9.79 -6.44
N MET A 63 11.94 9.52 -7.12
CA MET A 63 12.02 9.68 -8.58
C MET A 63 11.11 8.70 -9.32
N ASN A 64 10.97 7.47 -8.81
CA ASN A 64 10.08 6.45 -9.38
C ASN A 64 8.63 6.58 -8.88
N TRP A 65 8.45 7.00 -7.63
CA TRP A 65 7.13 7.05 -6.96
C TRP A 65 6.85 8.43 -6.33
N PRO A 66 6.69 9.49 -7.15
CA PRO A 66 6.63 10.86 -6.65
C PRO A 66 5.40 11.13 -5.77
N LYS A 67 4.25 10.50 -6.03
CA LYS A 67 3.05 10.67 -5.21
C LYS A 67 3.22 10.08 -3.81
N GLN A 68 3.88 8.92 -3.71
CA GLN A 68 4.18 8.25 -2.46
C GLN A 68 5.20 9.05 -1.66
N TYR A 69 6.22 9.58 -2.33
CA TYR A 69 7.22 10.45 -1.71
C TYR A 69 6.61 11.75 -1.18
N ASP A 70 5.77 12.44 -1.97
CA ASP A 70 5.03 13.62 -1.50
C ASP A 70 4.16 13.29 -0.28
N SER A 71 3.44 12.15 -0.31
CA SER A 71 2.66 11.71 0.86
C SER A 71 3.53 11.41 2.08
N TYR A 72 4.74 10.87 1.89
CA TYR A 72 5.69 10.62 2.97
C TYR A 72 6.19 11.95 3.57
N GLN A 73 6.54 12.93 2.74
CA GLN A 73 6.98 14.25 3.19
C GLN A 73 5.92 14.96 4.02
N ARG A 74 4.64 14.76 3.71
CA ARG A 74 3.52 15.31 4.50
C ARG A 74 3.44 14.77 5.93
N THR A 75 4.18 13.71 6.28
CA THR A 75 4.29 13.27 7.69
C THR A 75 5.02 14.29 8.56
N ALA A 76 5.71 15.27 7.98
CA ALA A 76 6.26 16.42 8.71
C ALA A 76 5.17 17.41 9.16
N ILE A 77 3.97 17.36 8.57
CA ILE A 77 2.86 18.26 8.89
C ILE A 77 2.20 17.82 10.20
N ALA A 78 2.02 18.76 11.13
CA ALA A 78 1.30 18.51 12.36
C ALA A 78 -0.16 18.08 12.10
N THR A 79 -0.61 17.05 12.82
CA THR A 79 -1.99 16.56 12.77
C THR A 79 -2.58 16.55 14.16
N ARG A 80 -3.87 16.86 14.30
CA ARG A 80 -4.54 16.86 15.61
C ARG A 80 -5.95 16.31 15.49
N THR A 81 -6.31 15.46 16.44
CA THR A 81 -7.67 14.98 16.68
C THR A 81 -8.02 15.21 18.15
N ARG A 82 -9.24 14.85 18.55
CA ARG A 82 -9.68 14.97 19.95
C ARG A 82 -8.79 14.20 20.95
N PHE A 83 -8.25 13.05 20.53
CA PHE A 83 -7.54 12.11 21.43
C PHE A 83 -6.14 11.69 20.93
N GLY A 84 -5.64 12.32 19.88
CA GLY A 84 -4.34 11.96 19.32
C GLY A 84 -3.87 12.92 18.24
N GLY A 85 -2.71 12.59 17.68
CA GLY A 85 -1.97 13.48 16.79
C GLY A 85 -0.86 14.20 17.56
N HIS A 86 -0.14 15.04 16.83
CA HIS A 86 0.87 15.96 17.31
C HIS A 86 0.21 17.03 18.21
N GLY A 87 0.09 16.75 19.51
CA GLY A 87 -0.24 17.76 20.52
C GLY A 87 1.02 18.49 20.98
N GLY A 88 0.95 19.78 21.31
CA GLY A 88 2.10 20.57 21.77
C GLY A 88 2.61 21.57 20.73
N SER A 89 3.90 21.90 20.79
CA SER A 89 4.58 22.79 19.83
C SER A 89 4.95 22.02 18.57
N GLU A 90 4.98 22.68 17.40
CA GLU A 90 5.48 22.11 16.14
C GLU A 90 6.87 21.47 16.29
N ALA A 91 7.72 22.05 17.14
CA ALA A 91 9.09 21.57 17.38
C ALA A 91 9.17 20.37 18.33
N LEU A 92 8.26 20.22 19.30
CA LEU A 92 8.34 19.17 20.32
C LEU A 92 6.94 18.75 20.80
N PRO A 93 6.57 17.46 20.71
CA PRO A 93 5.27 17.00 21.18
C PRO A 93 5.11 17.14 22.70
N ALA A 94 3.86 17.30 23.15
CA ALA A 94 3.51 17.44 24.56
C ALA A 94 3.82 16.17 25.37
N GLU A 95 4.20 16.35 26.63
CA GLU A 95 4.45 15.26 27.57
C GLU A 95 3.11 14.63 28.02
N LYS A 96 2.95 13.32 27.79
CA LYS A 96 1.77 12.58 28.28
C LYS A 96 1.75 12.52 29.79
N ILE A 97 2.92 12.46 30.43
CA ILE A 97 3.04 12.42 31.89
C ILE A 97 2.59 13.72 32.57
N GLU A 98 2.61 14.86 31.87
CA GLU A 98 2.03 16.11 32.38
C GLU A 98 0.51 16.10 32.26
N ARG A 99 -0.02 15.62 31.12
CA ARG A 99 -1.46 15.45 30.90
C ARG A 99 -2.09 14.42 31.84
N ASP A 100 -1.39 13.31 32.06
CA ASP A 100 -1.84 12.13 32.78
C ASP A 100 -0.82 11.76 33.90
N PRO A 101 -0.83 12.46 35.05
CA PRO A 101 0.20 12.29 36.10
C PRO A 101 0.31 10.87 36.70
N TRP A 102 -0.71 10.04 36.51
CA TRP A 102 -0.69 8.64 36.94
C TRP A 102 0.27 7.79 36.09
N LEU A 103 0.55 8.15 34.83
CA LEU A 103 1.53 7.46 33.98
C LEU A 103 2.93 7.52 34.59
N LYS A 104 3.31 8.68 35.13
CA LYS A 104 4.59 8.86 35.81
C LYS A 104 4.72 7.93 37.02
N ARG A 105 3.63 7.80 37.81
CA ARG A 105 3.57 6.88 38.97
C ARG A 105 3.66 5.42 38.56
N MET A 106 2.96 5.03 37.50
CA MET A 106 2.97 3.66 36.98
C MET A 106 4.35 3.24 36.47
N PHE A 107 5.10 4.16 35.86
CA PHE A 107 6.44 3.91 35.32
C PHE A 107 7.58 4.22 36.30
N LEU A 108 7.30 4.45 37.59
CA LEU A 108 8.36 4.71 38.57
C LEU A 108 9.39 3.57 38.55
N GLY A 109 10.66 3.92 38.42
CA GLY A 109 11.76 2.97 38.25
C GLY A 109 12.08 2.61 36.79
N TYR A 110 11.38 3.18 35.81
CA TYR A 110 11.63 2.99 34.39
C TYR A 110 11.75 4.32 33.64
N ALA A 111 12.50 4.35 32.53
CA ALA A 111 12.82 5.58 31.79
C ALA A 111 11.59 6.35 31.27
N PHE A 112 10.46 5.67 31.07
CA PHE A 112 9.20 6.30 30.68
C PHE A 112 8.58 7.20 31.78
N SER A 113 9.08 7.15 33.01
CA SER A 113 8.74 8.12 34.06
C SER A 113 9.48 9.46 33.93
N ILE A 114 10.50 9.53 33.07
CA ILE A 114 11.33 10.72 32.82
C ILE A 114 10.78 11.52 31.64
N ASP A 115 10.51 10.85 30.52
CA ASP A 115 10.07 11.47 29.26
C ASP A 115 9.15 10.49 28.53
N TYR A 116 7.92 10.93 28.26
CA TYR A 116 6.96 10.15 27.50
C TYR A 116 5.98 11.07 26.77
N ARG A 117 6.36 11.43 25.55
CA ARG A 117 5.63 12.39 24.71
C ARG A 117 4.54 11.77 23.83
N ASP A 118 3.65 12.62 23.36
CA ASP A 118 2.75 12.32 22.26
C ASP A 118 3.56 12.02 20.98
N ARG A 119 2.98 11.18 20.12
CA ARG A 119 3.62 10.77 18.87
C ARG A 119 3.42 11.84 17.80
N ARG A 120 4.39 11.95 16.90
CA ARG A 120 4.28 12.74 15.66
C ARG A 120 4.66 11.92 14.44
N GLY A 121 4.62 12.53 13.26
CA GLY A 121 4.76 11.81 12.00
C GLY A 121 6.17 11.26 11.76
N HIS A 122 6.28 10.30 10.84
CA HIS A 122 7.50 9.50 10.64
C HIS A 122 8.73 10.32 10.25
N ALA A 123 8.56 11.49 9.62
CA ALA A 123 9.66 12.40 9.31
C ALA A 123 10.54 12.78 10.52
N TYR A 124 9.99 12.73 11.73
CA TYR A 124 10.69 13.13 12.96
C TYR A 124 11.22 11.96 13.80
N MET A 125 11.04 10.71 13.37
CA MET A 125 11.35 9.54 14.20
C MET A 125 12.79 9.51 14.72
N LEU A 126 13.77 9.86 13.88
CA LEU A 126 15.17 9.89 14.28
C LEU A 126 15.45 11.03 15.27
N GLU A 127 15.02 12.24 14.94
CA GLU A 127 15.16 13.42 15.80
C GLU A 127 14.54 13.18 17.19
N ASP A 128 13.31 12.64 17.24
CA ASP A 128 12.60 12.34 18.48
C ASP A 128 13.34 11.31 19.34
N GLN A 129 14.01 10.35 18.69
CA GLN A 129 14.79 9.33 19.37
C GLN A 129 16.13 9.88 19.88
N GLU A 130 16.73 10.84 19.18
CA GLU A 130 17.97 11.50 19.61
C GLU A 130 17.73 12.46 20.79
N ILE A 131 16.60 13.17 20.81
CA ILE A 131 16.30 14.17 21.85
C ILE A 131 15.54 13.61 23.06
N THR A 132 15.15 12.33 23.04
CA THR A 132 14.43 11.73 24.17
C THR A 132 15.32 11.64 25.40
N LYS A 133 14.78 11.98 26.57
CA LYS A 133 15.51 11.86 27.86
C LYS A 133 15.48 10.45 28.44
N ARG A 134 14.99 9.47 27.67
CA ARG A 134 14.92 8.05 28.07
C ARG A 134 16.23 7.31 27.86
N LEU A 135 17.07 7.81 26.97
CA LEU A 135 18.42 7.31 26.76
C LEU A 135 19.36 8.12 27.65
N THR A 136 20.14 7.42 28.47
CA THR A 136 21.15 7.97 29.39
C THR A 136 22.50 7.38 29.08
#